data_AF-A0A423PF18-F1
#
_entry.id   AF-A0A423PF18-F1
#
_cell.length_a   1.000
_cell.length_b   1.000
_cell.length_c   1.000
_cell.angle_alpha   90.00
_cell.angle_beta   90.00
_cell.angle_gamma   90.00
#
_symmetry.space_group_name_H-M   'P 1'
#
loop_
_entity.id
_entity.type
_entity.pdbx_description
1 polymer ?
#
loop_
_entity_poly.entity_id
_entity_poly.type
_entity_poly.pdbx_seq_one_letter_code
_entity_poly.pdbx_strand_id
1 'polypeptide(L)'
;MQFTMRGIISKIFKAHRSAPPGVVISETDIDAVLNHLRRLPYRTATPASWDRQRLLLLIRECIGKKPVIGQFNEIAPGVFAVIKPMGVDLTNYHDSHGRYQVWLMIRSWGTDLARITDL
;
A
#
# COMPACT_ATOMS: atom_id res chain seq x y z
N MET A 1 -12.38 -16.27 -47.85
CA MET A 1 -11.32 -16.53 -46.86
C MET A 1 -11.09 -15.24 -46.07
N GLN A 2 -11.87 -15.02 -45.02
CA GLN A 2 -11.79 -13.81 -44.18
C GLN A 2 -11.44 -14.23 -42.76
N PHE A 3 -10.17 -14.04 -42.39
CA PHE A 3 -9.72 -14.19 -41.01
C PHE A 3 -9.97 -12.88 -40.28
N THR A 4 -10.96 -12.86 -39.39
CA THR A 4 -11.28 -11.70 -38.57
C THR A 4 -10.21 -11.52 -37.48
N MET A 5 -9.55 -10.36 -37.46
CA MET A 5 -8.61 -9.91 -36.41
C MET A 5 -9.32 -9.63 -35.05
N ARG A 6 -10.15 -10.55 -34.57
CA ARG A 6 -10.72 -10.52 -33.21
C ARG A 6 -10.31 -11.73 -32.37
N GLY A 7 -9.76 -12.78 -33.01
CA GLY A 7 -9.39 -14.03 -32.33
C GLY A 7 -8.01 -14.06 -31.67
N ILE A 8 -7.09 -13.15 -32.02
CA ILE A 8 -5.71 -13.19 -31.52
C ILE A 8 -5.58 -12.47 -30.17
N ILE A 9 -6.32 -11.38 -29.97
CA ILE A 9 -6.27 -10.60 -28.71
C ILE A 9 -7.05 -11.32 -27.59
N SER A 10 -8.04 -12.15 -27.93
CA SER A 10 -8.83 -12.92 -26.97
C SER A 10 -8.08 -14.11 -26.34
N LYS A 11 -7.03 -14.64 -26.99
CA LYS A 11 -6.28 -15.80 -26.48
C LYS A 11 -5.12 -15.46 -25.53
N ILE A 12 -4.73 -14.19 -25.43
CA ILE A 12 -3.63 -13.77 -24.53
C ILE A 12 -4.10 -13.63 -23.08
N PHE A 13 -5.39 -13.36 -22.85
CA PHE A 13 -6.01 -13.36 -21.52
C PHE A 13 -6.70 -14.69 -21.22
N LYS A 14 -6.01 -15.82 -21.43
CA LYS A 14 -6.45 -17.09 -20.83
C LYS A 14 -6.13 -17.00 -19.35
N ALA A 15 -7.18 -16.74 -18.57
CA ALA A 15 -7.20 -16.70 -17.12
C ALA A 15 -6.28 -17.76 -16.50
N HIS A 16 -5.08 -17.35 -16.12
CA HIS A 16 -4.47 -17.94 -14.93
C HIS A 16 -5.45 -17.62 -13.80
N ARG A 17 -5.97 -18.66 -13.14
CA ARG A 17 -6.43 -18.52 -11.75
C ARG A 17 -5.21 -18.17 -10.91
N SER A 18 -4.69 -16.96 -11.06
CA SER A 18 -3.60 -16.43 -10.27
C SER A 18 -4.21 -16.07 -8.92
N ALA A 19 -3.60 -16.57 -7.85
CA ALA A 19 -3.73 -15.98 -6.53
C ALA A 19 -3.70 -14.44 -6.67
N PRO A 20 -4.43 -13.68 -5.83
CA PRO A 20 -4.35 -12.23 -5.88
C PRO A 20 -2.87 -11.82 -5.93
N PRO A 21 -2.48 -10.97 -6.89
CA PRO A 21 -1.08 -10.58 -7.04
C PRO A 21 -0.51 -10.19 -5.69
N GLY A 22 0.65 -10.76 -5.35
CA GLY A 22 1.25 -10.58 -4.03
C GLY A 22 1.37 -9.09 -3.70
N VAL A 23 0.93 -8.71 -2.50
CA VAL A 23 1.07 -7.35 -1.99
C VAL A 23 2.34 -7.30 -1.15
N VAL A 24 3.24 -6.38 -1.49
CA VAL A 24 4.52 -6.18 -0.81
C VAL A 24 4.60 -4.78 -0.24
N ILE A 25 5.51 -4.58 0.70
CA ILE A 25 5.76 -3.30 1.36
C ILE A 25 7.23 -3.22 1.72
N SER A 26 7.82 -2.03 1.63
CA SER A 26 9.22 -1.84 2.01
C SER A 26 9.38 -1.92 3.54
N GLU A 27 10.42 -2.60 4.02
CA GLU A 27 10.74 -2.58 5.45
C GLU A 27 11.15 -1.18 5.93
N THR A 28 11.76 -0.36 5.05
CA THR A 28 12.08 1.04 5.40
C THR A 28 10.84 1.87 5.69
N ASP A 29 9.75 1.62 4.96
CA ASP A 29 8.47 2.29 5.17
C ASP A 29 7.84 1.82 6.49
N ILE A 30 7.92 0.52 6.78
CA ILE A 30 7.49 -0.05 8.06
C ILE A 30 8.23 0.63 9.21
N ASP A 31 9.56 0.72 9.13
CA ASP A 31 10.39 1.33 10.18
C ASP A 31 10.04 2.81 10.38
N ALA A 32 9.87 3.56 9.29
CA ALA A 32 9.46 4.96 9.35
C ALA A 32 8.10 5.13 10.03
N VAL A 33 7.12 4.30 9.67
CA VAL A 33 5.77 4.35 10.27
C VAL A 33 5.80 3.95 11.73
N LEU A 34 6.51 2.88 12.09
CA LEU A 34 6.65 2.46 13.48
C LEU A 34 7.28 3.56 14.33
N ASN A 35 8.31 4.24 13.80
CA ASN A 35 8.94 5.38 14.48
C ASN A 35 7.97 6.56 14.65
N HIS A 36 7.14 6.87 13.65
CA HIS A 36 6.10 7.88 13.75
C HIS A 36 5.06 7.52 14.82
N LEU A 37 4.48 6.33 14.75
CA LEU A 37 3.46 5.87 15.69
C LEU A 37 3.99 5.85 17.13
N ARG A 38 5.27 5.53 17.33
CA ARG A 38 5.92 5.56 18.63
C ARG A 38 6.02 6.95 19.25
N ARG A 39 6.02 8.00 18.44
CA ARG A 39 6.12 9.40 18.89
C ARG A 39 4.76 10.04 19.17
N LEU A 40 3.65 9.35 18.88
CA LEU A 40 2.31 9.89 19.13
C LEU A 40 2.05 10.08 20.63
N PRO A 41 1.38 11.17 21.04
CA PRO A 41 1.01 11.39 22.43
C PRO A 41 0.00 10.34 22.90
N TYR A 42 -0.05 10.11 24.22
CA TYR A 42 -0.98 9.16 24.87
C TYR A 42 -0.87 7.70 24.42
N ARG A 43 0.26 7.31 23.82
CA ARG A 43 0.53 5.93 23.43
C ARG A 43 1.00 5.09 24.61
N THR A 44 0.41 3.91 24.78
CA THR A 44 0.92 2.87 25.68
C THR A 44 2.17 2.22 25.08
N ALA A 45 3.23 2.07 25.88
CA ALA A 45 4.44 1.36 25.46
C ALA A 45 4.14 -0.14 25.25
N THR A 46 4.46 -0.64 24.06
CA THR A 46 4.30 -2.04 23.65
C THR A 46 5.62 -2.59 23.11
N PRO A 47 5.85 -3.92 23.16
CA PRO A 47 7.02 -4.53 22.54
C PRO A 47 7.09 -4.24 21.04
N ALA A 48 8.30 -3.98 20.53
CA ALA A 48 8.50 -3.60 19.13
C ALA A 48 7.96 -4.65 18.13
N SER A 49 8.05 -5.93 18.46
CA SER A 49 7.52 -7.03 17.65
C SER A 49 5.98 -6.97 17.53
N TRP A 50 5.30 -6.57 18.60
CA TRP A 50 3.84 -6.43 18.62
C TRP A 50 3.40 -5.23 17.79
N ASP A 51 4.13 -4.12 17.84
CA ASP A 51 3.83 -2.95 17.00
C ASP A 51 3.88 -3.31 15.52
N ARG A 52 4.92 -4.03 15.11
CA ARG A 52 5.09 -4.46 13.72
C ARG A 52 3.96 -5.38 13.29
N GLN A 53 3.62 -6.39 14.09
CA GLN A 53 2.51 -7.29 13.78
C GLN A 53 1.18 -6.55 13.66
N ARG A 54 0.90 -5.64 14.60
CA ARG A 54 -0.32 -4.82 14.58
C ARG A 54 -0.39 -3.95 13.34
N LEU A 55 0.70 -3.28 12.96
CA LEU A 55 0.76 -2.48 11.74
C LEU A 55 0.45 -3.31 10.49
N LEU A 56 1.08 -4.49 10.37
CA LEU A 56 0.83 -5.38 9.23
C LEU A 56 -0.60 -5.89 9.16
N LEU A 57 -1.25 -6.12 10.31
CA LEU A 57 -2.67 -6.48 10.37
C LEU A 57 -3.54 -5.32 9.87
N LEU A 58 -3.31 -4.10 10.38
CA LEU A 58 -4.06 -2.91 9.94
C LEU A 58 -3.92 -2.69 8.43
N ILE A 59 -2.71 -2.81 7.88
CA ILE A 59 -2.47 -2.69 6.44
C ILE A 59 -3.25 -3.75 5.64
N ARG A 60 -3.25 -5.00 6.11
CA ARG A 60 -3.98 -6.10 5.45
C ARG A 60 -5.49 -5.89 5.48
N GLU A 61 -6.03 -5.48 6.61
CA GLU A 61 -7.45 -5.18 6.77
C GLU A 61 -7.88 -4.03 5.85
N CYS A 62 -7.06 -2.99 5.81
CA CYS A 62 -7.24 -1.79 5.01
C CYS A 62 -7.23 -2.05 3.50
N ILE A 63 -6.29 -2.87 3.02
CA ILE A 63 -6.17 -3.23 1.59
C ILE A 63 -7.25 -4.23 1.18
N GLY A 64 -7.63 -5.13 2.09
CA GLY A 64 -8.62 -6.17 1.84
C GLY A 64 -8.19 -7.19 0.78
N LYS A 65 -9.16 -7.93 0.24
CA LYS A 65 -8.92 -9.05 -0.70
C LYS A 65 -8.72 -8.60 -2.16
N LYS A 66 -9.09 -7.36 -2.48
CA LYS A 66 -9.07 -6.80 -3.84
C LYS A 66 -8.42 -5.42 -3.81
N PRO A 67 -7.08 -5.35 -3.77
CA PRO A 67 -6.34 -4.10 -3.83
C PRO A 67 -6.72 -3.28 -5.06
N VAL A 68 -7.00 -1.99 -4.88
CA VAL A 68 -7.29 -1.03 -5.96
C VAL A 68 -6.13 -0.04 -6.06
N ILE A 69 -5.51 0.03 -7.25
CA ILE A 69 -4.39 0.95 -7.50
C ILE A 69 -4.85 2.40 -7.31
N GLY A 70 -4.02 3.19 -6.64
CA GLY A 70 -4.26 4.62 -6.40
C GLY A 70 -5.28 4.91 -5.29
N GLN A 71 -5.89 3.89 -4.70
CA GLN A 71 -6.77 4.07 -3.54
C GLN A 71 -5.95 4.56 -2.35
N PHE A 72 -6.38 5.66 -1.75
CA PHE A 72 -5.87 6.18 -0.49
C PHE A 72 -6.67 5.62 0.66
N ASN A 73 -5.98 5.09 1.65
CA ASN A 73 -6.62 4.58 2.85
C ASN A 73 -5.88 5.05 4.09
N GLU A 74 -6.61 5.50 5.10
CA GLU A 74 -6.07 5.76 6.43
C GLU A 74 -5.92 4.42 7.18
N ILE A 75 -4.72 4.16 7.71
CA ILE A 75 -4.39 2.89 8.40
C ILE A 75 -4.28 3.11 9.91
N ALA A 76 -3.73 4.25 10.30
CA ALA A 76 -3.47 4.63 11.67
C ALA A 76 -3.37 6.17 11.75
N PRO A 77 -3.37 6.77 12.96
CA PRO A 77 -3.35 8.23 13.10
C PRO A 77 -2.19 8.90 12.34
N GLY A 78 -2.54 9.67 11.31
CA GLY A 78 -1.56 10.35 10.45
C GLY A 78 -0.74 9.43 9.55
N VAL A 79 -1.18 8.19 9.32
CA VAL A 79 -0.54 7.22 8.44
C VAL A 79 -1.53 6.76 7.37
N PHE A 80 -1.15 6.95 6.12
CA PHE A 80 -1.95 6.62 4.95
C PHE A 80 -1.22 5.62 4.07
N ALA A 81 -1.95 4.69 3.45
CA ALA A 81 -1.44 3.83 2.40
C ALA A 81 -1.98 4.24 1.05
N VAL A 82 -1.14 4.10 0.04
CA VAL A 82 -1.54 4.07 -1.37
C VAL A 82 -0.98 2.82 -2.04
N ILE A 83 -1.83 2.14 -2.82
CA ILE A 83 -1.46 0.93 -3.55
C ILE A 83 -0.92 1.32 -4.92
N LYS A 84 0.23 0.78 -5.29
CA LYS A 84 0.90 1.02 -6.57
C LYS A 84 1.31 -0.29 -7.25
N PRO A 85 1.48 -0.31 -8.58
CA PRO A 85 2.23 -1.39 -9.22
C PRO A 85 3.64 -1.50 -8.63
N MET A 86 4.15 -2.72 -8.47
CA MET A 86 5.51 -2.95 -7.97
C MET A 86 6.55 -2.28 -8.87
N GLY A 87 7.44 -1.51 -8.27
CA GLY A 87 8.55 -0.83 -8.94
C GLY A 87 8.14 0.31 -9.88
N VAL A 88 6.97 0.93 -9.68
CA VAL A 88 6.55 2.12 -10.45
C VAL A 88 7.54 3.30 -10.34
N ASP A 89 8.33 3.32 -9.27
CA ASP A 89 9.36 4.32 -8.94
C ASP A 89 10.77 3.93 -9.40
N LEU A 90 10.93 2.75 -10.00
CA LEU A 90 12.22 2.23 -10.44
C LEU A 90 12.34 2.32 -11.97
N THR A 91 13.39 2.97 -12.45
CA THR A 91 13.67 3.06 -13.89
C THR A 91 14.08 1.68 -14.46
N ASN A 92 13.52 1.30 -15.61
CA ASN A 92 13.77 0.02 -16.30
C ASN A 92 13.42 -1.24 -15.49
N TYR A 93 12.61 -1.11 -14.44
CA TYR A 93 12.11 -2.26 -13.69
C TYR A 93 10.84 -2.82 -14.32
N HIS A 94 10.82 -4.14 -14.52
CA HIS A 94 9.65 -4.86 -15.01
C HIS A 94 9.30 -5.98 -14.03
N ASP A 95 8.15 -5.85 -13.34
CA ASP A 95 7.65 -6.93 -12.49
C ASP A 95 6.96 -7.99 -13.36
N SER A 96 7.55 -9.18 -13.45
CA SER A 96 6.99 -10.33 -14.16
C SER A 96 5.82 -10.99 -13.42
N HIS A 97 5.61 -10.64 -12.15
CA HIS A 97 4.63 -11.26 -11.26
C HIS A 97 3.36 -10.44 -11.05
N GLY A 98 3.28 -9.23 -11.63
CA GLY A 98 2.13 -8.34 -11.50
C GLY A 98 1.81 -7.92 -10.07
N ARG A 99 2.80 -7.93 -9.18
CA ARG A 99 2.66 -7.61 -7.75
C ARG A 99 2.30 -6.15 -7.53
N TYR A 100 1.67 -5.91 -6.38
CA TYR A 100 1.41 -4.55 -5.89
C TYR A 100 2.37 -4.21 -4.77
N GLN A 101 2.79 -2.95 -4.71
CA GLN A 101 3.50 -2.39 -3.58
C GLN A 101 2.63 -1.39 -2.83
N VAL A 102 2.75 -1.39 -1.51
CA VAL A 102 2.12 -0.42 -0.63
C VAL A 102 3.14 0.67 -0.34
N TRP A 103 2.79 1.91 -0.66
CA TRP A 103 3.53 3.08 -0.18
C TRP A 103 2.86 3.62 1.06
N LEU A 104 3.64 3.86 2.11
CA LEU A 104 3.16 4.50 3.34
C LEU A 104 3.51 5.99 3.33
N MET A 105 2.51 6.81 3.64
CA MET A 105 2.64 8.26 3.75
C MET A 105 2.36 8.65 5.20
N ILE A 106 3.28 9.42 5.77
CA ILE A 106 3.20 9.87 7.15
C ILE A 106 2.94 11.37 7.12
N ARG A 107 1.89 11.80 7.83
CA ARG A 107 1.70 13.21 8.13
C ARG A 107 2.80 13.63 9.11
N SER A 108 3.69 14.49 8.64
CA SER A 108 4.89 14.88 9.39
C SER A 108 4.62 15.62 10.71
N TRP A 109 3.43 16.20 10.88
CA TRP A 109 3.06 17.00 12.04
C TRP A 109 1.64 16.69 12.51
N GLY A 110 1.42 16.72 13.82
CA GLY A 110 0.08 16.80 14.40
C GLY A 110 -0.61 18.11 14.03
N THR A 111 -1.91 18.19 14.27
CA THR A 111 -2.64 19.45 14.09
C THR A 111 -2.26 20.40 15.22
N ASP A 112 -1.71 21.56 14.86
CA ASP A 112 -1.52 22.67 15.79
C ASP A 112 -2.82 23.47 15.88
N LEU A 113 -3.56 23.26 16.96
CA LEU A 113 -4.84 23.91 17.17
C LEU A 113 -4.73 25.43 17.35
N ALA A 114 -3.54 25.95 17.66
CA ALA A 114 -3.30 27.39 17.76
C ALA A 114 -3.02 28.05 16.40
N ARG A 115 -2.85 27.27 15.32
CA ARG A 115 -2.47 27.74 13.99
C ARG A 115 -3.30 27.06 12.89
N ILE A 116 -4.61 27.32 12.90
CA ILE A 116 -5.57 26.80 11.90
C ILE A 116 -5.99 27.94 10.95
N THR A 117 -6.30 27.60 9.69
CA THR A 117 -6.85 28.51 8.68
C THR A 117 -8.13 27.89 8.11
N ASP A 118 -9.21 28.65 8.04
CA ASP A 118 -10.46 28.24 7.40
C ASP A 118 -10.33 28.29 5.86
N LEU A 119 -10.92 27.32 5.18
CA LEU A 119 -10.89 27.18 3.71
C LEU A 119 -12.25 27.49 3.08
#